data_AF-A0A811UTP0-F1
#
_entry.id   AF-A0A811UTP0-F1
#
_cell.length_a   1.000
_cell.length_b   1.000
_cell.length_c   1.000
_cell.angle_alpha   90.00
_cell.angle_beta   90.00
_cell.angle_gamma   90.00
#
_symmetry.space_group_name_H-M   'P 1'
#
loop_
_entity.id
_entity.type
_entity.pdbx_description
1 polymer ?
#
loop_
_entity_poly.entity_id
_entity_poly.type
_entity_poly.pdbx_seq_one_letter_code
_entity_poly.pdbx_strand_id
1 'polypeptide(L)'
;MENVNTNDVYDPHQHRKIENPMSNFEVYISLLKASIGIGCLAMPKAFQAAGWLNGLISTAIIGCVVIYALHVLLRGMYELCKRQRVPQLNYPDSMALALEGGPKYLRFLSGSARSTIDFILAFYHFGVCCAYVIFIADNLKELIDFYGYEIDNRFYIFALTVPLSSIYLVRDLKNLVPFNALADALICFSIE
;
A
#
# COMPACT_ATOMS: atom_id res chain seq x y z
N MET A 1 -33.68 -28.35 -18.54
CA MET A 1 -32.32 -28.76 -18.13
C MET A 1 -31.47 -28.71 -19.39
N GLU A 2 -30.86 -27.55 -19.66
CA GLU A 2 -30.01 -27.33 -20.82
C GLU A 2 -28.56 -27.38 -20.34
N ASN A 3 -27.78 -28.29 -20.94
CA ASN A 3 -26.43 -28.68 -20.53
C ASN A 3 -25.46 -27.49 -20.64
N VAL A 4 -25.10 -26.92 -19.50
CA VAL A 4 -23.97 -25.99 -19.35
C VAL A 4 -22.69 -26.79 -19.55
N ASN A 5 -22.04 -26.59 -20.70
CA ASN A 5 -20.78 -27.23 -21.06
C ASN A 5 -19.64 -26.65 -20.20
N THR A 6 -19.19 -27.41 -19.21
CA THR A 6 -18.33 -27.01 -18.08
C THR A 6 -16.82 -26.98 -18.39
N ASN A 7 -16.42 -26.72 -19.64
CA ASN A 7 -15.02 -26.90 -20.10
C ASN A 7 -14.26 -25.62 -20.51
N ASP A 8 -14.71 -24.40 -20.15
CA ASP A 8 -14.03 -23.15 -20.59
C ASP A 8 -13.94 -22.04 -19.52
N VAL A 9 -13.91 -22.41 -18.23
CA VAL A 9 -13.67 -21.44 -17.14
C VAL A 9 -12.18 -21.41 -16.83
N TYR A 10 -11.42 -20.56 -17.52
CA TYR A 10 -10.02 -20.29 -17.18
C TYR A 10 -9.94 -19.74 -15.76
N ASP A 11 -9.39 -20.51 -14.83
CA ASP A 11 -9.16 -20.07 -13.46
C ASP A 11 -7.72 -19.53 -13.34
N PRO A 12 -7.53 -18.20 -13.21
CA PRO A 12 -6.21 -17.59 -13.05
C PRO A 12 -5.51 -18.05 -11.76
N HIS A 13 -6.26 -18.53 -10.75
CA HIS A 13 -5.68 -19.06 -9.52
C HIS A 13 -4.91 -20.37 -9.73
N GLN A 14 -5.30 -21.19 -10.71
CA GLN A 14 -4.67 -22.50 -10.96
C GLN A 14 -3.38 -22.42 -11.80
N HIS A 15 -3.18 -21.31 -12.51
CA HIS A 15 -2.01 -21.10 -13.38
C HIS A 15 -0.92 -20.23 -12.71
N ARG A 16 -1.11 -19.88 -11.43
CA ARG A 16 -0.16 -19.11 -10.64
C ARG A 16 0.96 -20.04 -10.13
N LYS A 17 2.11 -20.06 -10.81
CA LYS A 17 3.32 -20.70 -10.28
C LYS A 17 3.89 -19.82 -9.17
N ILE A 18 3.51 -20.09 -7.92
CA ILE A 18 4.07 -19.44 -6.74
C ILE A 18 5.17 -20.36 -6.20
N GLU A 19 6.40 -19.85 -6.13
CA GLU A 19 7.56 -20.61 -5.64
C GLU A 19 7.44 -20.98 -4.15
N ASN A 20 6.61 -20.23 -3.39
CA ASN A 20 6.16 -20.55 -2.03
C ASN A 20 4.69 -20.13 -1.86
N PRO A 21 3.71 -21.05 -1.95
CA PRO A 21 2.31 -20.71 -1.71
C PRO A 21 2.12 -20.36 -0.24
N MET A 22 1.92 -19.07 0.05
CA MET A 22 1.55 -18.62 1.40
C MET A 22 0.17 -19.19 1.78
N SER A 23 0.04 -19.68 3.01
CA SER A 23 -1.26 -20.07 3.55
C SER A 23 -2.21 -18.87 3.58
N ASN A 24 -3.53 -19.10 3.46
CA ASN A 24 -4.54 -18.03 3.56
C ASN A 24 -4.38 -17.20 4.85
N PHE A 25 -3.94 -17.84 5.92
CA PHE A 25 -3.66 -17.18 7.19
C PHE A 25 -2.39 -16.30 7.14
N GLU A 26 -1.34 -16.76 6.47
CA GLU A 26 -0.11 -15.99 6.27
C GLU A 26 -0.37 -14.77 5.38
N VAL A 27 -1.17 -14.93 4.32
CA VAL A 27 -1.62 -13.81 3.47
C VAL A 27 -2.42 -12.81 4.30
N TYR A 28 -3.34 -13.29 5.14
CA TYR A 28 -4.12 -12.43 6.04
C TYR A 28 -3.23 -11.65 7.00
N ILE A 29 -2.28 -12.32 7.67
CA ILE A 29 -1.32 -11.65 8.55
C ILE A 29 -0.47 -10.63 7.78
N SER A 30 0.00 -10.97 6.58
CA SER A 30 0.79 -10.05 5.77
C SER A 30 0.00 -8.80 5.38
N LEU A 31 -1.28 -8.96 5.03
CA LEU A 31 -2.17 -7.85 4.74
C LEU A 31 -2.45 -6.99 5.98
N LEU A 32 -2.66 -7.63 7.13
CA LEU A 32 -2.81 -6.92 8.41
C LEU A 32 -1.56 -6.11 8.74
N LYS A 33 -0.36 -6.72 8.67
CA LYS A 33 0.90 -6.02 8.90
C LYS A 33 1.07 -4.83 7.95
N ALA A 34 0.74 -5.00 6.68
CA ALA A 34 0.79 -3.90 5.70
C ALA A 34 -0.21 -2.77 6.00
N SER A 35 -1.36 -3.08 6.60
CA SER A 35 -2.38 -2.09 6.99
C SER A 35 -2.08 -1.38 8.31
N ILE A 36 -1.40 -2.05 9.26
CA ILE A 36 -0.99 -1.49 10.55
C ILE A 36 0.30 -0.69 10.34
N GLY A 37 0.16 0.47 9.71
CA GLY A 37 1.26 1.41 9.49
C GLY A 37 1.24 2.60 10.45
N ILE A 38 2.05 3.61 10.13
CA ILE A 38 2.09 4.91 10.83
C ILE A 38 0.71 5.57 10.92
N GLY A 39 -0.20 5.29 9.98
CA GLY A 39 -1.58 5.77 10.05
C GLY A 39 -2.24 5.46 11.40
N CYS A 40 -2.00 4.29 11.98
CA CYS A 40 -2.54 3.92 13.29
C CYS A 40 -1.94 4.77 14.43
N LEU A 41 -0.65 5.11 14.34
CA LEU A 41 0.02 5.98 15.33
C LEU A 41 -0.39 7.46 15.19
N ALA A 42 -0.77 7.90 13.99
CA ALA A 42 -1.25 9.25 13.72
C ALA A 42 -2.74 9.44 14.03
N MET A 43 -3.54 8.37 14.02
CA MET A 43 -4.98 8.41 14.29
C MET A 43 -5.37 9.09 15.61
N PRO A 44 -4.69 8.86 16.75
CA PRO A 44 -5.01 9.53 18.01
C PRO A 44 -4.88 11.07 17.92
N LYS A 45 -3.79 11.56 17.30
CA LYS A 45 -3.59 13.01 17.08
C LYS A 45 -4.69 13.58 16.17
N ALA A 46 -5.10 12.84 15.14
CA ALA A 46 -6.22 13.24 14.28
C ALA A 46 -7.57 13.28 15.01
N PHE A 47 -7.83 12.33 15.91
CA PHE A 47 -9.07 12.28 16.70
C PHE A 47 -9.13 13.38 17.76
N GLN A 48 -7.98 13.76 18.32
CA GLN A 48 -7.89 14.90 19.22
C GLN A 48 -8.24 16.21 18.50
N ALA A 49 -7.79 16.39 17.26
CA ALA A 49 -8.08 17.58 16.47
C ALA A 49 -9.52 17.61 15.90
N ALA A 50 -10.06 16.46 15.48
CA ALA A 50 -11.39 16.35 14.88
C ALA A 50 -12.53 16.21 15.91
N GLY A 51 -12.22 15.86 17.16
CA GLY A 51 -13.17 15.45 18.18
C GLY A 51 -13.56 13.96 18.06
N TRP A 52 -13.76 13.29 19.20
CA TRP A 52 -13.96 11.84 19.25
C TRP A 52 -15.20 11.37 18.47
N LEU A 53 -16.31 12.10 18.53
CA LEU A 53 -17.56 11.72 17.88
C LEU A 53 -17.48 11.89 16.36
N ASN A 54 -16.96 13.02 15.89
CA ASN A 54 -16.80 13.30 14.47
C ASN A 54 -15.70 12.43 13.83
N GLY A 55 -14.61 12.16 14.57
CA GLY A 55 -13.56 11.23 14.17
C GLY A 55 -14.08 9.81 13.97
N LEU A 56 -14.92 9.32 14.90
CA LEU A 56 -15.54 7.99 14.79
C LEU A 56 -16.46 7.87 13.58
N ILE A 57 -17.36 8.85 13.38
CA ILE A 57 -18.30 8.85 12.25
C ILE A 57 -17.54 8.94 10.92
N SER A 58 -16.58 9.85 10.81
CA SER A 58 -15.80 10.04 9.58
C SER A 58 -14.97 8.80 9.25
N THR A 59 -14.35 8.16 10.25
CA THR A 59 -13.57 6.94 10.05
C THR A 59 -14.45 5.78 9.58
N ALA A 60 -15.64 5.61 10.15
CA ALA A 60 -16.58 4.59 9.71
C ALA A 60 -17.03 4.80 8.25
N ILE A 61 -17.36 6.04 7.87
CA ILE A 61 -17.78 6.37 6.50
C ILE A 61 -16.64 6.12 5.51
N ILE A 62 -15.44 6.64 5.79
CA ILE A 62 -14.26 6.46 4.92
C ILE A 62 -13.90 4.98 4.80
N GLY A 63 -13.93 4.22 5.90
CA GLY A 63 -13.69 2.79 5.89
C GLY A 63 -14.66 2.03 4.98
N CYS A 64 -15.96 2.32 5.08
CA CYS A 64 -16.98 1.74 4.20
C CYS A 64 -16.73 2.06 2.72
N VAL A 65 -16.38 3.32 2.40
CA VAL A 65 -16.09 3.75 1.02
C VAL A 65 -14.86 3.04 0.47
N VAL A 66 -13.78 2.93 1.26
CA VAL A 66 -12.53 2.25 0.84
C VAL A 66 -12.77 0.76 0.61
N ILE A 67 -13.50 0.08 1.51
CA ILE A 67 -13.85 -1.34 1.36
C ILE A 67 -14.69 -1.55 0.09
N TYR A 68 -15.69 -0.71 -0.14
CA TYR A 68 -16.53 -0.79 -1.34
C TYR A 68 -15.69 -0.59 -2.61
N ALA A 69 -14.83 0.42 -2.65
CA ALA A 69 -13.96 0.70 -3.79
C ALA A 69 -13.00 -0.47 -4.07
N LEU A 70 -12.37 -1.03 -3.03
CA LEU A 70 -11.47 -2.17 -3.14
C LEU A 70 -12.20 -3.41 -3.66
N HIS A 71 -13.41 -3.67 -3.19
CA HIS A 71 -14.20 -4.81 -3.63
C HIS A 71 -14.65 -4.69 -5.09
N VAL A 72 -15.06 -3.50 -5.54
CA VAL A 72 -15.38 -3.24 -6.96
C VAL A 72 -14.12 -3.40 -7.83
N LEU A 73 -12.99 -2.86 -7.38
CA LEU A 73 -11.72 -2.97 -8.09
C LEU A 73 -11.28 -4.43 -8.27
N LEU A 74 -11.29 -5.22 -7.19
CA LEU A 74 -10.87 -6.62 -7.21
C LEU A 74 -11.77 -7.46 -8.12
N ARG A 75 -13.09 -7.25 -8.10
CA ARG A 75 -14.02 -7.92 -9.02
C ARG A 75 -13.70 -7.60 -10.48
N GLY A 76 -13.41 -6.33 -10.78
CA GLY A 76 -13.03 -5.89 -12.12
C GLY A 76 -11.72 -6.51 -12.61
N MET A 77 -10.68 -6.50 -11.77
CA MET A 77 -9.39 -7.13 -12.08
C MET A 77 -9.52 -8.64 -12.27
N TYR A 78 -10.31 -9.31 -11.42
CA TYR A 78 -10.54 -10.75 -11.52
C TYR A 78 -11.20 -11.16 -12.85
N GLU A 79 -12.26 -10.45 -13.25
CA GLU A 79 -12.93 -10.67 -14.53
C GLU A 79 -12.00 -10.41 -15.72
N LEU A 80 -11.10 -9.42 -15.61
CA LEU A 80 -10.14 -9.11 -16.65
C LEU A 80 -9.03 -10.16 -16.78
N CYS A 81 -8.51 -10.68 -15.65
CA CYS A 81 -7.56 -11.79 -15.63
C CYS A 81 -8.15 -13.04 -16.30
N LYS A 82 -9.45 -13.31 -16.08
CA LYS A 82 -10.17 -14.41 -16.72
C LYS A 82 -10.28 -14.23 -18.23
N ARG A 83 -10.59 -13.02 -18.71
CA ARG A 83 -10.72 -12.72 -20.15
C ARG A 83 -9.39 -12.76 -20.90
N GLN A 84 -8.32 -12.27 -20.28
CA GLN A 84 -6.98 -12.22 -20.88
C GLN A 84 -6.20 -13.55 -20.76
N ARG A 85 -6.74 -14.54 -20.05
CA ARG A 85 -6.10 -15.84 -19.78
C ARG A 85 -4.68 -15.72 -19.21
N VAL A 86 -4.52 -14.80 -18.26
CA VAL A 86 -3.25 -14.50 -17.59
C VAL A 86 -3.37 -14.76 -16.08
N PRO A 87 -2.37 -15.39 -15.45
CA PRO A 87 -2.44 -15.79 -14.04
C PRO A 87 -2.36 -14.60 -13.08
N GLN A 88 -1.66 -13.53 -13.47
CA GLN A 88 -1.52 -12.30 -12.69
C GLN A 88 -1.33 -11.11 -13.61
N LEU A 89 -1.87 -9.96 -13.22
CA LEU A 89 -1.70 -8.72 -13.95
C LEU A 89 -1.48 -7.57 -12.96
N ASN A 90 -0.50 -6.72 -13.26
CA ASN A 90 -0.21 -5.55 -12.42
C ASN A 90 -1.37 -4.55 -12.49
N TYR A 91 -1.50 -3.71 -11.46
CA TYR A 91 -2.59 -2.73 -11.39
C TYR A 91 -2.61 -1.74 -12.57
N PRO A 92 -1.49 -1.11 -12.98
CA PRO A 92 -1.47 -0.21 -14.14
C PRO A 92 -1.84 -0.93 -15.45
N ASP A 93 -1.38 -2.17 -15.61
CA ASP A 93 -1.66 -2.98 -16.81
C ASP A 93 -3.14 -3.39 -16.86
N SER A 94 -3.72 -3.71 -15.69
CA SER A 94 -5.11 -4.16 -15.58
C SER A 94 -6.04 -3.02 -15.92
N MET A 95 -5.72 -1.84 -15.42
CA MET A 95 -6.55 -0.67 -15.63
C MET A 95 -6.39 -0.10 -17.04
N ALA A 96 -5.20 -0.20 -17.66
CA ALA A 96 -5.02 0.12 -19.07
C ALA A 96 -5.85 -0.81 -19.99
N LEU A 97 -5.82 -2.12 -19.73
CA LEU A 97 -6.62 -3.10 -20.47
C LEU A 97 -8.13 -2.92 -20.23
N ALA A 98 -8.54 -2.59 -19.00
CA ALA A 98 -9.93 -2.28 -18.69
C ALA A 98 -10.44 -1.04 -19.45
N LEU A 99 -9.59 -0.02 -19.60
CA LEU A 99 -9.90 1.19 -20.37
C LEU A 99 -9.95 0.91 -21.88
N GLU A 100 -9.12 0.00 -22.39
CA GLU A 100 -9.15 -0.40 -23.80
C GLU A 100 -10.45 -1.13 -24.17
N GLY A 101 -10.93 -2.00 -23.29
CA GLY A 101 -12.22 -2.70 -23.43
C GLY A 101 -13.45 -1.86 -23.06
N GLY A 102 -13.25 -0.61 -22.64
CA GLY A 102 -14.30 0.29 -22.16
C GLY A 102 -15.04 1.08 -23.27
N PRO A 103 -15.99 1.96 -22.88
CA PRO A 103 -16.75 2.79 -23.83
C PRO A 103 -15.84 3.73 -24.63
N LYS A 104 -16.27 4.07 -25.87
CA LYS A 104 -15.44 4.78 -26.87
C LYS A 104 -14.75 6.05 -26.36
N TYR A 105 -15.34 6.78 -25.42
CA TYR A 105 -14.76 7.99 -24.82
C TYR A 105 -13.53 7.71 -23.94
N LEU A 106 -13.52 6.58 -23.23
CA LEU A 106 -12.41 6.19 -22.34
C LEU A 106 -11.27 5.51 -23.10
N ARG A 107 -11.55 4.97 -24.29
CA ARG A 107 -10.57 4.31 -25.14
C ARG A 107 -9.50 5.27 -25.68
N PHE A 108 -9.77 6.56 -25.79
CA PHE A 108 -8.74 7.55 -26.13
C PHE A 108 -7.62 7.61 -25.07
N LEU A 109 -7.96 7.36 -23.81
CA LEU A 109 -7.01 7.39 -22.70
C LEU A 109 -6.18 6.09 -22.61
N SER A 110 -6.59 5.00 -23.28
CA SER A 110 -5.93 3.70 -23.14
C SER A 110 -4.47 3.70 -23.60
N GLY A 111 -4.11 4.53 -24.59
CA GLY A 111 -2.74 4.62 -25.12
C GLY A 111 -1.71 5.13 -24.11
N SER A 112 -2.11 6.02 -23.19
CA SER A 112 -1.23 6.57 -22.14
C SER A 112 -1.63 6.15 -20.72
N ALA A 113 -2.75 5.44 -20.55
CA ALA A 113 -3.31 5.06 -19.26
C ALA A 113 -2.29 4.37 -18.35
N ARG A 114 -1.53 3.41 -18.90
CA ARG A 114 -0.51 2.68 -18.14
C ARG A 114 0.49 3.64 -17.48
N SER A 115 1.06 4.54 -18.27
CA SER A 115 2.08 5.49 -17.78
C SER A 115 1.49 6.50 -16.80
N THR A 116 0.25 6.95 -17.02
CA THR A 116 -0.43 7.88 -16.12
C THR A 116 -0.70 7.24 -14.76
N ILE A 117 -1.17 6.00 -14.75
CA ILE A 117 -1.49 5.27 -13.52
C ILE A 117 -0.21 4.94 -12.75
N ASP A 118 0.83 4.50 -13.45
CA ASP A 118 2.14 4.26 -12.85
C ASP A 118 2.71 5.54 -12.23
N PHE A 119 2.58 6.68 -12.91
CA PHE A 119 2.97 7.99 -12.36
C PHE A 119 2.16 8.39 -11.12
N ILE A 120 0.84 8.19 -11.13
CA ILE A 120 -0.03 8.48 -9.98
C ILE A 120 0.34 7.57 -8.79
N LEU A 121 0.58 6.28 -9.04
CA LEU A 121 1.01 5.33 -8.00
C LEU A 121 2.37 5.74 -7.42
N ALA A 122 3.33 6.10 -8.27
CA ALA A 122 4.64 6.58 -7.85
C ALA A 122 4.53 7.86 -7.00
N PHE A 123 3.70 8.81 -7.43
CA PHE A 123 3.43 10.04 -6.68
C PHE A 123 2.74 9.78 -5.34
N TYR A 124 1.77 8.86 -5.31
CA TYR A 124 1.13 8.42 -4.07
C TYR A 124 2.15 7.83 -3.09
N HIS A 125 3.00 6.91 -3.55
CA HIS A 125 4.05 6.32 -2.71
C HIS A 125 5.06 7.36 -2.23
N PHE A 126 5.44 8.31 -3.08
CA PHE A 126 6.28 9.44 -2.67
C PHE A 126 5.63 10.25 -1.56
N GLY A 127 4.33 10.57 -1.68
CA GLY A 127 3.57 11.26 -0.63
C GLY A 127 3.53 10.49 0.69
N VAL A 128 3.31 9.17 0.64
CA VAL A 128 3.34 8.30 1.82
C VAL A 128 4.73 8.32 2.47
N CYS A 129 5.80 8.24 1.69
CA CYS A 129 7.17 8.35 2.21
C CYS A 129 7.39 9.70 2.91
N CYS A 130 7.00 10.82 2.30
CA CYS A 130 7.12 12.14 2.92
C CYS A 130 6.37 12.25 4.25
N ALA A 131 5.12 11.77 4.30
CA ALA A 131 4.33 11.75 5.53
C ALA A 131 4.97 10.85 6.62
N TYR A 132 5.57 9.73 6.21
CA TYR A 132 6.29 8.81 7.09
C TYR A 132 7.49 9.51 7.77
N VAL A 133 8.28 10.26 7.01
CA VAL A 133 9.43 11.03 7.53
C VAL A 133 8.99 12.06 8.55
N ILE A 134 8.00 12.87 8.21
CA ILE A 134 7.50 13.95 9.08
C ILE A 134 6.99 13.35 10.39
N PHE A 135 6.21 12.27 10.31
CA PHE A 135 5.72 11.61 11.50
C PHE A 135 6.84 11.10 12.40
N ILE A 136 7.86 10.45 11.86
CA ILE A 136 9.01 9.98 12.66
C ILE A 136 9.75 11.16 13.29
N ALA A 137 9.97 12.24 12.54
CA ALA A 137 10.64 13.43 13.05
C ALA A 137 9.89 14.02 14.26
N ASP A 138 8.56 14.11 14.18
CA ASP A 138 7.73 14.61 15.28
C ASP A 138 7.80 13.71 16.52
N ASN A 139 7.76 12.38 16.35
CA ASN A 139 7.87 11.44 17.47
C ASN A 139 9.27 11.45 18.09
N LEU A 140 10.33 11.57 17.27
CA LEU A 140 11.70 11.65 17.75
C LEU A 140 11.95 12.95 18.52
N LYS A 141 11.37 14.07 18.06
CA LYS A 141 11.41 15.32 18.80
C LYS A 141 10.79 15.17 20.19
N GLU A 142 9.56 14.66 20.27
CA GLU A 142 8.87 14.46 21.55
C GLU A 142 9.71 13.59 22.51
N LEU A 143 10.43 12.59 21.98
CA LEU A 143 11.32 11.73 22.76
C LEU A 143 12.57 12.45 23.27
N ILE A 144 13.19 13.31 22.47
CA ILE A 144 14.44 13.99 22.85
C ILE A 144 14.17 15.18 23.77
N ASP A 145 13.06 15.90 23.57
CA ASP A 145 12.64 16.96 24.50
C ASP A 145 12.42 16.39 25.92
N PHE A 146 11.99 15.13 26.04
CA PHE A 146 11.89 14.42 27.33
C PHE A 146 13.25 14.16 28.01
N TYR A 147 14.34 14.09 27.25
CA TYR A 147 15.70 13.85 27.76
C TYR A 147 16.48 15.14 28.06
N GLY A 148 15.87 16.32 27.90
CA GLY A 148 16.40 17.61 28.38
C GLY A 148 17.36 18.35 27.43
N TYR A 149 17.40 18.00 26.14
CA TYR A 149 18.15 18.74 25.12
C TYR A 149 17.20 19.56 24.23
N GLU A 150 17.12 20.89 24.46
CA GLU A 150 16.39 21.82 23.59
C GLU A 150 17.17 22.06 22.29
N ILE A 151 16.99 21.20 21.29
CA ILE A 151 17.49 21.42 19.93
C ILE A 151 16.33 21.85 19.02
N ASP A 152 16.57 22.85 18.16
CA ASP A 152 15.58 23.45 17.27
C ASP A 152 14.97 22.43 16.26
N ASN A 153 13.64 22.44 16.08
CA ASN A 153 12.88 21.52 15.22
C ASN A 153 13.43 21.39 13.80
N ARG A 154 13.96 22.49 13.26
CA ARG A 154 14.43 22.53 11.87
C ARG A 154 15.66 21.66 11.66
N PHE A 155 16.50 21.51 12.69
CA PHE A 155 17.69 20.66 12.62
C PHE A 155 17.33 19.17 12.61
N TYR A 156 16.29 18.75 13.34
CA TYR A 156 15.81 17.37 13.31
C TYR A 156 15.19 16.99 11.97
N ILE A 157 14.35 17.87 11.40
CA ILE A 157 13.74 17.64 10.10
C ILE A 157 14.83 17.56 9.01
N PHE A 158 15.84 18.44 9.06
CA PHE A 158 16.95 18.42 8.12
C PHE A 158 17.86 17.19 8.31
N ALA A 159 18.17 16.83 9.57
CA ALA A 159 18.98 15.66 9.91
C ALA A 159 18.28 14.33 9.61
N LEU A 160 16.94 14.26 9.60
CA LEU A 160 16.19 13.11 9.10
C LEU A 160 16.08 13.11 7.57
N THR A 161 15.93 14.28 6.94
CA THR A 161 15.81 14.40 5.48
C THR A 161 17.09 13.96 4.76
N VAL A 162 18.27 14.22 5.32
CA VAL A 162 19.57 13.83 4.74
C VAL A 162 19.74 12.30 4.58
N PRO A 163 19.55 11.45 5.61
CA PRO A 163 19.62 10.00 5.47
C PRO A 163 18.49 9.44 4.59
N LEU A 164 17.30 10.04 4.60
CA LEU A 164 16.21 9.63 3.71
C LEU A 164 16.47 9.96 2.23
N SER A 165 17.09 11.10 1.94
CA SER A 165 17.56 11.43 0.61
C SER A 165 18.70 10.49 0.16
N SER A 166 19.56 10.08 1.11
CA SER A 166 20.60 9.06 0.88
C SER A 166 20.01 7.67 0.58
N ILE A 167 18.96 7.25 1.29
CA ILE A 167 18.22 6.00 1.01
C ILE A 167 17.56 6.02 -0.36
N TYR A 168 17.04 7.18 -0.80
CA TYR A 168 16.48 7.34 -2.14
C TYR A 168 17.53 7.21 -3.26
N LEU A 169 18.81 7.44 -2.92
CA LEU A 169 19.94 7.29 -3.84
C LEU A 169 20.45 5.84 -3.91
N VAL A 170 20.20 5.02 -2.89
CA VAL A 170 20.56 3.59 -2.86
C VAL A 170 19.49 2.79 -3.62
N ARG A 171 19.74 2.57 -4.90
CA ARG A 171 18.90 1.74 -5.80
C ARG A 171 19.01 0.24 -5.57
N ASP A 172 19.83 -0.23 -4.64
CA ASP A 172 20.02 -1.66 -4.37
C ASP A 172 19.01 -2.19 -3.34
N LEU A 173 17.84 -2.61 -3.84
CA LEU A 173 16.80 -3.39 -3.15
C LEU A 173 17.35 -4.65 -2.44
N LYS A 174 18.57 -5.09 -2.79
CA LYS A 174 19.23 -6.27 -2.23
C LYS A 174 19.65 -6.08 -0.76
N ASN A 175 19.94 -4.84 -0.33
CA ASN A 175 20.29 -4.55 1.07
C ASN A 175 19.07 -4.43 1.99
N LEU A 176 17.87 -4.33 1.44
CA LEU A 176 16.62 -4.28 2.23
C LEU A 176 16.24 -5.64 2.81
N VAL A 177 16.56 -6.73 2.12
CA VAL A 177 16.23 -8.10 2.56
C VAL A 177 16.89 -8.47 3.89
N PRO A 178 18.23 -8.32 4.08
CA PRO A 178 18.85 -8.62 5.37
C PRO A 178 18.46 -7.60 6.45
N PHE A 179 18.17 -6.35 6.09
CA PHE A 179 17.74 -5.33 7.04
C PHE A 179 16.34 -5.61 7.60
N ASN A 180 15.41 -6.02 6.74
CA ASN A 180 14.07 -6.42 7.18
C ASN A 180 14.14 -7.67 8.08
N ALA A 181 14.97 -8.65 7.71
CA ALA A 181 15.21 -9.83 8.54
C ALA A 181 15.82 -9.47 9.92
N LEU A 182 16.75 -8.51 9.96
CA LEU A 182 17.31 -7.98 11.21
C LEU A 182 16.23 -7.29 12.06
N ALA A 183 15.36 -6.49 11.43
CA ALA A 183 14.27 -5.81 12.13
C ALA A 183 13.28 -6.81 12.75
N ASP A 184 12.88 -7.84 12.00
CA ASP A 184 12.02 -8.92 12.50
C ASP A 184 12.71 -9.67 13.66
N ALA A 185 14.02 -9.90 13.59
CA ALA A 185 14.79 -10.54 14.66
C ALA A 185 14.88 -9.67 15.93
N LEU A 186 15.11 -8.36 15.78
CA LEU A 186 15.14 -7.41 16.91
C LEU A 186 13.78 -7.31 17.60
N ILE A 187 12.68 -7.34 16.84
CA ILE A 187 11.32 -7.37 17.41
C ILE A 187 11.11 -8.64 18.24
N CYS A 188 11.50 -9.81 17.70
CA CYS A 188 11.45 -11.06 18.47
C CYS A 188 12.29 -10.98 19.76
N PHE A 189 13.47 -10.36 19.71
CA PHE A 189 14.33 -10.25 20.88
C PHE A 189 13.81 -9.24 21.91
N SER A 190 13.13 -8.19 21.48
CA SER A 190 12.58 -7.16 22.37
C SER A 190 11.28 -7.59 23.08
N ILE A 191 10.70 -8.73 22.68
CA ILE A 191 9.49 -9.33 23.26
C ILE A 191 9.82 -10.28 24.43
N GLU A 192 11.09 -10.66 24.59
CA GLU A 192 11.61 -11.49 25.69
C GLU A 192 12.31 -10.67 26.77
#